data_AF-A0A3B9LRL2-F1
#
_entry.id   AF-A0A3B9LRL2-F1
#
_cell.length_a   1.000
_cell.length_b   1.000
_cell.length_c   1.000
_cell.angle_alpha   90.00
_cell.angle_beta   90.00
_cell.angle_gamma   90.00
#
_symmetry.space_group_name_H-M   'P 1'
#
loop_
_entity.id
_entity.type
_entity.pdbx_description
1 polymer ?
#
loop_
_entity_poly.entity_id
_entity_poly.type
_entity_poly.pdbx_seq_one_letter_code
_entity_poly.pdbx_strand_id
1 'polypeptide(L)'
;PFATAAEILATRLGVDMGKGYTIDAANSDAVTNNPSFIVYSRENHLLAEHPITNGRNDAERVNRIIVFTGQSLKGPEGSDSFLKLADTAVDNVPSPGKPVSASGRTQGLSFRLGKGRVVVLGDAAMLSAQVTGSDNTPFGMNLPYIDNRQLTLNIMHWLSGLLKER
;
A
#
# COMPACT_ATOMS: atom_id res chain seq x y z
N PRO A 1 2.51 -10.29 13.67
CA PRO A 1 2.83 -9.24 12.67
C PRO A 1 4.34 -8.93 12.65
N PHE A 2 5.01 -9.17 11.52
CA PHE A 2 6.45 -8.90 11.36
C PHE A 2 6.79 -7.41 11.28
N ALA A 3 5.79 -6.58 10.98
CA ALA A 3 5.93 -5.14 10.79
C ALA A 3 6.43 -4.35 12.02
N THR A 4 6.20 -4.84 13.25
CA THR A 4 6.64 -4.15 14.47
C THR A 4 8.16 -4.02 14.55
N ALA A 5 8.91 -4.85 13.81
CA ALA A 5 10.36 -4.70 13.68
C ALA A 5 10.78 -3.33 13.12
N ALA A 6 9.95 -2.69 12.29
CA ALA A 6 10.21 -1.36 11.73
C ALA A 6 9.67 -0.20 12.59
N GLU A 7 9.01 -0.47 13.72
CA GLU A 7 8.29 0.54 14.51
C GLU A 7 9.20 1.68 14.98
N ILE A 8 10.42 1.36 15.42
CA ILE A 8 11.37 2.37 15.89
C ILE A 8 11.73 3.35 14.77
N LEU A 9 11.97 2.83 13.55
CA LEU A 9 12.27 3.67 12.39
C LEU A 9 11.04 4.48 11.97
N ALA A 10 9.87 3.84 11.88
CA ALA A 10 8.62 4.52 11.52
C ALA A 10 8.32 5.67 12.48
N THR A 11 8.46 5.45 13.79
CA THR A 11 8.28 6.48 14.82
C THR A 11 9.24 7.66 14.62
N ARG A 12 10.51 7.39 14.30
CA ARG A 12 11.49 8.45 14.01
C ARG A 12 11.17 9.25 12.75
N LEU A 13 10.43 8.65 11.83
CA LEU A 13 9.92 9.28 10.62
C LEU A 13 8.55 9.95 10.81
N GLY A 14 7.98 9.90 12.02
CA GLY A 14 6.64 10.43 12.31
C GLY A 14 5.50 9.59 11.73
N VAL A 15 5.76 8.32 11.41
CA VAL A 15 4.77 7.39 10.85
C VAL A 15 4.23 6.48 11.94
N ASP A 16 2.91 6.56 12.15
CA ASP A 16 2.16 5.68 13.03
C ASP A 16 1.75 4.39 12.29
N MET A 17 1.99 3.24 12.91
CA MET A 17 1.75 1.90 12.35
C MET A 17 0.59 1.22 13.07
N GLY A 18 -0.32 0.59 12.33
CA GLY A 18 -1.49 -0.08 12.91
C GLY A 18 -1.18 -1.35 13.71
N LYS A 19 0.01 -1.96 13.54
CA LYS A 19 0.50 -3.15 14.26
C LYS A 19 -0.34 -4.44 14.11
N GLY A 20 -1.47 -4.38 13.40
CA GLY A 20 -2.24 -5.52 12.90
C GLY A 20 -2.11 -5.67 11.39
N TYR A 21 -3.09 -6.35 10.79
CA TYR A 21 -3.31 -6.29 9.34
C TYR A 21 -4.67 -5.67 9.07
N THR A 22 -4.81 -4.98 7.95
CA THR A 22 -6.06 -4.33 7.57
C THR A 22 -6.89 -5.24 6.69
N ILE A 23 -8.19 -5.23 6.90
CA ILE A 23 -9.18 -5.89 6.04
C ILE A 23 -10.20 -4.89 5.54
N ASP A 24 -10.70 -5.12 4.33
CA ASP A 24 -11.82 -4.39 3.76
C ASP A 24 -12.56 -5.30 2.78
N ALA A 25 -13.61 -5.98 3.26
CA ALA A 25 -14.37 -6.92 2.43
C ALA A 25 -15.02 -6.23 1.22
N ALA A 26 -15.43 -4.96 1.35
CA ALA A 26 -16.10 -4.22 0.28
C ALA A 26 -15.17 -3.85 -0.87
N ASN A 27 -13.86 -3.74 -0.60
CA ASN A 27 -12.83 -3.41 -1.58
C ASN A 27 -11.78 -4.51 -1.74
N SER A 28 -12.12 -5.76 -1.42
CA SER A 28 -11.20 -6.89 -1.52
C SER A 28 -11.26 -7.57 -2.89
N ASP A 29 -10.19 -8.30 -3.22
CA ASP A 29 -10.13 -9.05 -4.47
C ASP A 29 -11.09 -10.25 -4.45
N ALA A 30 -12.10 -10.20 -5.31
CA ALA A 30 -13.15 -11.21 -5.38
C ALA A 30 -12.66 -12.59 -5.85
N VAL A 31 -11.53 -12.65 -6.59
CA VAL A 31 -10.98 -13.91 -7.10
C VAL A 31 -10.35 -14.71 -5.97
N THR A 32 -9.57 -14.04 -5.12
CA THR A 32 -8.94 -14.68 -3.95
C THR A 32 -9.89 -14.85 -2.77
N ASN A 33 -10.99 -14.10 -2.73
CA ASN A 33 -11.98 -14.09 -1.64
C ASN A 33 -11.32 -13.89 -0.25
N ASN A 34 -10.25 -13.11 -0.21
CA ASN A 34 -9.52 -12.78 1.01
C ASN A 34 -9.73 -11.31 1.35
N PRO A 35 -10.42 -10.97 2.46
CA PRO A 35 -10.72 -9.58 2.80
C PRO A 35 -9.47 -8.76 3.17
N SER A 36 -8.31 -9.40 3.38
CA SER A 36 -7.03 -8.70 3.58
C SER A 36 -6.27 -8.42 2.28
N PHE A 37 -6.75 -8.89 1.13
CA PHE A 37 -6.19 -8.58 -0.19
C PHE A 37 -6.97 -7.41 -0.78
N ILE A 38 -6.59 -6.20 -0.37
CA ILE A 38 -7.32 -4.98 -0.66
C ILE A 38 -6.95 -4.50 -2.07
N VAL A 39 -7.98 -4.24 -2.87
CA VAL A 39 -7.89 -3.67 -4.22
C VAL A 39 -7.86 -2.15 -4.12
N TYR A 40 -6.84 -1.56 -4.71
CA TYR A 40 -6.74 -0.13 -4.91
C TYR A 40 -6.88 0.15 -6.39
N SER A 41 -7.95 0.83 -6.79
CA SER A 41 -8.17 1.19 -8.18
C SER A 41 -8.61 2.64 -8.30
N ARG A 42 -8.57 3.15 -9.53
CA ARG A 42 -9.13 4.47 -9.84
C ARG A 42 -10.65 4.46 -9.78
N GLU A 43 -11.26 3.32 -10.08
CA GLU A 43 -12.70 3.08 -10.05
C GLU A 43 -13.27 3.16 -8.63
N ASN A 44 -12.60 2.54 -7.65
CA ASN A 44 -13.03 2.62 -6.25
C ASN A 44 -12.48 3.86 -5.51
N HIS A 45 -11.76 4.73 -6.22
CA HIS A 45 -11.17 5.97 -5.71
C HIS A 45 -10.17 5.81 -4.54
N LEU A 46 -9.72 4.59 -4.27
CA LEU A 46 -8.73 4.30 -3.23
C LEU A 46 -7.30 4.54 -3.74
N LEU A 47 -7.10 4.46 -5.06
CA LEU A 47 -5.86 4.87 -5.71
C LEU A 47 -5.88 6.39 -5.96
N ALA A 48 -5.16 7.14 -5.14
CA ALA A 48 -5.19 8.60 -5.21
C ALA A 48 -4.41 9.13 -6.42
N GLU A 49 -4.76 10.34 -6.87
CA GLU A 49 -3.95 11.10 -7.83
C GLU A 49 -2.61 11.50 -7.18
N HIS A 50 -1.52 10.95 -7.69
CA HIS A 50 -0.16 11.22 -7.21
C HIS A 50 0.85 10.92 -8.33
N PRO A 51 2.02 11.58 -8.42
CA PRO A 51 3.04 11.21 -9.41
C PRO A 51 3.35 9.71 -9.44
N ILE A 52 3.42 9.05 -8.28
CA ILE A 52 3.64 7.59 -8.17
C ILE A 52 2.54 6.77 -8.89
N THR A 53 1.28 7.19 -8.82
CA THR A 53 0.14 6.44 -9.42
C THR A 53 -0.14 6.87 -10.85
N ASN A 54 0.28 8.08 -11.23
CA ASN A 54 0.11 8.63 -12.57
C ASN A 54 1.22 8.21 -13.54
N GLY A 55 2.46 8.05 -13.05
CA GLY A 55 3.61 7.77 -13.90
C GLY A 55 3.96 8.95 -14.81
N ARG A 56 4.88 8.74 -15.77
CA ARG A 56 5.31 9.78 -16.73
C ARG A 56 4.34 9.96 -17.89
N ASN A 57 3.58 8.91 -18.22
CA ASN A 57 2.66 8.82 -19.34
C ASN A 57 1.67 7.67 -19.12
N ASP A 58 0.74 7.48 -20.06
CA ASP A 58 -0.31 6.46 -19.97
C ASP A 58 0.21 5.03 -19.83
N ALA A 59 1.39 4.71 -20.36
CA ALA A 59 1.99 3.38 -20.23
C ALA A 59 2.52 3.09 -18.81
N GLU A 60 2.75 4.13 -18.01
CA GLU A 60 3.19 4.02 -16.62
C GLU A 60 2.07 4.24 -15.61
N ARG A 61 0.87 4.50 -16.10
CA ARG A 61 -0.28 4.81 -15.25
C ARG A 61 -0.72 3.57 -14.52
N VAL A 62 -0.74 3.66 -13.19
CA VAL A 62 -1.30 2.62 -12.31
C VAL A 62 -2.81 2.78 -12.30
N ASN A 63 -3.55 1.74 -12.64
CA ASN A 63 -5.01 1.73 -12.65
C ASN A 63 -5.60 0.81 -11.58
N ARG A 64 -4.93 -0.32 -11.30
CA ARG A 64 -5.34 -1.30 -10.28
C ARG A 64 -4.13 -1.97 -9.65
N ILE A 65 -4.04 -1.98 -8.33
CA ILE A 65 -3.07 -2.78 -7.58
C ILE A 65 -3.76 -3.54 -6.46
N ILE A 66 -3.08 -4.57 -5.94
CA ILE A 66 -3.50 -5.29 -4.73
C ILE A 66 -2.42 -5.15 -3.66
N VAL A 67 -2.84 -4.93 -2.43
CA VAL A 67 -2.01 -5.04 -1.23
C VAL A 67 -2.34 -6.35 -0.51
N PHE A 68 -1.33 -7.12 -0.12
CA PHE A 68 -1.50 -8.50 0.34
C PHE A 68 -1.32 -8.61 1.86
N THR A 69 -2.40 -8.44 2.62
CA THR A 69 -2.38 -8.52 4.10
C THR A 69 -1.45 -7.48 4.74
N GLY A 70 -1.46 -6.27 4.19
CA GLY A 70 -0.73 -5.13 4.73
C GLY A 70 -1.37 -4.57 6.01
N GLN A 71 -0.62 -3.72 6.71
CA GLN A 71 -1.13 -2.93 7.84
C GLN A 71 -1.53 -1.52 7.41
N SER A 72 -2.34 -0.85 8.23
CA SER A 72 -2.63 0.57 8.08
C SER A 72 -1.48 1.44 8.60
N LEU A 73 -1.32 2.60 7.98
CA LEU A 73 -0.31 3.60 8.30
C LEU A 73 -0.97 4.97 8.40
N LYS A 74 -0.37 5.84 9.21
CA LYS A 74 -0.66 7.27 9.22
C LYS A 74 0.65 8.04 9.23
N GLY A 75 0.87 8.85 8.20
CA GLY A 75 2.09 9.63 8.06
C GLY A 75 2.05 10.93 8.87
N PRO A 76 3.18 11.67 8.92
CA PRO A 76 3.22 13.00 9.50
C PRO A 76 2.35 13.99 8.72
N GLU A 77 2.13 15.18 9.28
CA GLU A 77 1.46 16.29 8.59
C GLU A 77 2.18 16.60 7.26
N GLY A 78 1.40 16.81 6.20
CA GLY A 78 1.92 17.03 4.85
C GLY A 78 2.35 15.76 4.10
N SER A 79 2.04 14.57 4.62
CA SER A 79 2.19 13.32 3.86
C SER A 79 1.07 13.11 2.85
N ASP A 80 1.44 12.62 1.66
CA ASP A 80 0.52 12.25 0.61
C ASP A 80 0.19 10.76 0.70
N SER A 81 -1.10 10.45 0.90
CA SER A 81 -1.59 9.07 0.87
C SER A 81 -1.97 8.69 -0.56
N PHE A 82 -1.20 7.78 -1.17
CA PHE A 82 -1.46 7.31 -2.54
C PHE A 82 -2.24 5.98 -2.60
N LEU A 83 -2.30 5.21 -1.49
CA LEU A 83 -3.16 4.02 -1.31
C LEU A 83 -4.12 4.23 -0.14
N LYS A 84 -5.22 4.94 -0.35
CA LYS A 84 -6.15 5.34 0.72
C LYS A 84 -7.00 4.18 1.21
N LEU A 85 -7.13 4.00 2.52
CA LEU A 85 -8.09 3.03 3.05
C LEU A 85 -9.51 3.63 3.01
N ALA A 86 -10.49 2.81 2.65
CA ALA A 86 -11.90 3.21 2.68
C ALA A 86 -12.40 3.33 4.13
N ASP A 87 -13.54 3.98 4.32
CA ASP A 87 -14.18 4.08 5.64
C ASP A 87 -14.63 2.72 6.20
N THR A 88 -14.83 1.73 5.33
CA THR A 88 -15.17 0.35 5.68
C THR A 88 -13.96 -0.46 6.15
N ALA A 89 -12.74 0.04 5.97
CA ALA A 89 -11.53 -0.68 6.35
C ALA A 89 -11.36 -0.74 7.87
N VAL A 90 -10.95 -1.91 8.36
CA VAL A 90 -10.69 -2.14 9.78
C VAL A 90 -9.35 -2.85 9.96
N ASP A 91 -8.62 -2.45 10.99
CA ASP A 91 -7.43 -3.16 11.44
C ASP A 91 -7.83 -4.33 12.31
N ASN A 92 -7.48 -5.53 11.88
CA ASN A 92 -7.61 -6.73 12.67
C ASN A 92 -6.36 -6.90 13.54
N VAL A 93 -6.53 -6.65 14.83
CA VAL A 93 -5.47 -6.72 15.83
C VAL A 93 -5.45 -8.14 16.43
N PRO A 94 -4.29 -8.77 16.69
CA PRO A 94 -4.24 -10.07 17.34
C PRO A 94 -5.02 -10.09 18.66
N SER A 95 -5.73 -11.19 18.91
CA SER A 95 -6.51 -11.41 20.14
C SER A 95 -5.67 -11.10 21.40
N PRO A 96 -6.23 -10.40 22.41
CA PRO A 96 -7.65 -10.07 22.61
C PRO A 96 -8.12 -8.77 21.94
N GLY A 97 -7.37 -8.24 20.97
CA GLY A 97 -7.73 -7.01 20.25
C GLY A 97 -9.08 -7.11 19.54
N LYS A 98 -9.89 -6.05 19.63
CA LYS A 98 -11.08 -5.87 18.78
C LYS A 98 -10.67 -5.17 17.49
N PRO A 99 -11.39 -5.41 16.37
CA PRO A 99 -11.20 -4.63 15.16
C PRO A 99 -11.31 -3.12 15.45
N VAL A 100 -10.37 -2.35 14.94
CA VAL A 100 -10.35 -0.88 15.07
C VAL A 100 -10.57 -0.28 13.69
N SER A 101 -11.35 0.81 13.60
CA SER A 101 -11.53 1.50 12.32
C SER A 101 -10.17 1.97 11.78
N ALA A 102 -9.94 1.71 10.50
CA ALA A 102 -8.78 2.21 9.76
C ALA A 102 -9.14 3.39 8.84
N SER A 103 -10.33 3.99 9.01
CA SER A 103 -10.74 5.19 8.26
C SER A 103 -9.72 6.32 8.47
N GLY A 104 -9.45 7.05 7.39
CA GLY A 104 -8.43 8.12 7.37
C GLY A 104 -6.98 7.64 7.42
N ARG A 105 -6.74 6.32 7.37
CA ARG A 105 -5.39 5.73 7.26
C ARG A 105 -5.11 5.31 5.81
N THR A 106 -3.91 4.78 5.57
CA THR A 106 -3.44 4.40 4.24
C THR A 106 -2.56 3.15 4.30
N GLN A 107 -2.38 2.44 3.18
CA GLN A 107 -1.38 1.37 3.05
C GLN A 107 -0.15 1.80 2.22
N GLY A 108 -0.09 3.06 1.78
CA GLY A 108 0.99 3.59 0.97
C GLY A 108 1.01 5.11 0.98
N LEU A 109 2.07 5.68 1.56
CA LEU A 109 2.24 7.12 1.71
C LEU A 109 3.64 7.57 1.31
N SER A 110 3.73 8.84 0.92
CA SER A 110 4.97 9.52 0.57
C SER A 110 5.08 10.90 1.22
N PHE A 111 6.29 11.32 1.54
CA PHE A 111 6.55 12.67 2.08
C PHE A 111 8.04 13.05 1.93
N ARG A 112 8.33 14.33 2.18
CA ARG A 112 9.70 14.85 2.24
C ARG A 112 10.26 14.80 3.65
N LEU A 113 11.55 14.48 3.76
CA LEU A 113 12.32 14.65 4.98
C LEU A 113 13.57 15.48 4.67
N GLY A 114 13.52 16.77 5.01
CA GLY A 114 14.51 17.73 4.53
C GLY A 114 14.52 17.78 2.99
N LYS A 115 15.68 17.45 2.38
CA LYS A 115 15.81 17.34 0.91
C LYS A 115 15.46 15.94 0.39
N GLY A 116 15.36 14.95 1.27
CA GLY A 116 15.09 13.55 0.93
C GLY A 116 13.62 13.27 0.66
N ARG A 117 13.37 12.09 0.07
CA ARG A 117 12.05 11.56 -0.26
C ARG A 117 11.86 10.24 0.47
N VAL A 118 10.69 10.05 1.07
CA VAL A 118 10.33 8.85 1.84
C VAL A 118 9.06 8.27 1.26
N VAL A 119 9.05 6.95 1.05
CA VAL A 119 7.85 6.15 0.77
C VAL A 119 7.74 5.10 1.86
N VAL A 120 6.54 4.93 2.42
CA VAL A 120 6.25 3.87 3.40
C VAL A 120 5.07 3.06 2.89
N LEU A 121 5.22 1.74 2.89
CA LEU A 121 4.22 0.79 2.44
C LEU A 121 3.82 -0.13 3.59
N GLY A 122 2.53 -0.45 3.65
CA GLY A 122 1.96 -1.33 4.67
C GLY A 122 2.22 -2.82 4.42
N ASP A 123 2.70 -3.18 3.23
CA ASP A 123 2.94 -4.55 2.77
C ASP A 123 4.27 -4.65 2.01
N ALA A 124 4.98 -5.76 2.22
CA ALA A 124 6.21 -6.09 1.50
C ALA A 124 5.93 -6.96 0.27
N ALA A 125 4.91 -7.82 0.30
CA ALA A 125 4.62 -8.75 -0.79
C ALA A 125 4.24 -8.02 -2.09
N MET A 126 3.60 -6.85 -1.98
CA MET A 126 3.26 -6.00 -3.13
C MET A 126 4.47 -5.57 -3.99
N LEU A 127 5.69 -5.63 -3.46
CA LEU A 127 6.94 -5.29 -4.17
C LEU A 127 7.78 -6.51 -4.58
N SER A 128 7.22 -7.71 -4.53
CA SER A 128 7.97 -8.95 -4.74
C SER A 128 7.41 -9.77 -5.90
N ALA A 129 8.28 -10.37 -6.71
CA ALA A 129 7.90 -11.31 -7.75
C ALA A 129 7.92 -12.73 -7.14
N GLN A 130 6.77 -13.21 -6.68
CA GLN A 130 6.65 -14.48 -5.96
C GLN A 130 5.96 -15.56 -6.79
N VAL A 131 6.25 -16.80 -6.44
CA VAL A 131 5.45 -17.98 -6.77
C VAL A 131 5.24 -18.74 -5.45
N THR A 132 4.06 -19.28 -5.24
CA THR A 132 3.67 -19.93 -3.98
C THR A 132 3.04 -21.29 -4.23
N GLY A 133 3.14 -22.19 -3.24
CA GLY A 133 2.56 -23.53 -3.35
C GLY A 133 3.36 -24.47 -4.27
N SER A 134 2.97 -25.75 -4.27
CA SER A 134 3.59 -26.77 -5.12
C SER A 134 3.25 -26.62 -6.61
N ASP A 135 2.22 -25.83 -6.93
CA ASP A 135 1.74 -25.55 -8.28
C ASP A 135 2.36 -24.28 -8.89
N ASN A 136 3.28 -23.62 -8.19
CA ASN A 136 3.91 -22.36 -8.60
C ASN A 136 2.89 -21.25 -8.89
N THR A 137 1.83 -21.17 -8.11
CA THR A 137 0.81 -20.11 -8.24
C THR A 137 1.46 -18.72 -8.16
N PRO A 138 1.27 -17.84 -9.17
CA PRO A 138 1.81 -16.48 -9.17
C PRO A 138 1.31 -15.63 -7.99
N PHE A 139 2.20 -14.85 -7.37
CA PHE A 139 1.87 -13.99 -6.24
C PHE A 139 2.67 -12.67 -6.26
N GLY A 140 2.21 -11.67 -5.52
CA GLY A 140 2.82 -10.33 -5.52
C GLY A 140 2.75 -9.70 -6.91
N MET A 141 3.87 -9.23 -7.44
CA MET A 141 3.98 -8.64 -8.77
C MET A 141 3.71 -9.60 -9.94
N ASN A 142 3.70 -10.92 -9.70
CA ASN A 142 3.41 -11.90 -10.74
C ASN A 142 1.92 -12.19 -10.91
N LEU A 143 1.06 -11.71 -10.00
CA LEU A 143 -0.38 -11.89 -10.13
C LEU A 143 -0.87 -11.14 -11.39
N PRO A 144 -1.72 -11.76 -12.24
CA PRO A 144 -2.17 -11.11 -13.48
C PRO A 144 -3.17 -9.98 -13.20
N TYR A 145 -3.33 -9.10 -14.19
CA TYR A 145 -4.32 -8.00 -14.20
C TYR A 145 -4.16 -6.95 -13.09
N ILE A 146 -2.96 -6.81 -12.53
CA ILE A 146 -2.60 -5.76 -11.59
C ILE A 146 -1.29 -5.06 -11.99
N ASP A 147 -1.17 -3.81 -11.57
CA ASP A 147 -0.08 -2.91 -11.94
C ASP A 147 1.00 -2.83 -10.85
N ASN A 148 1.08 -3.79 -9.91
CA ASN A 148 2.03 -3.76 -8.79
C ASN A 148 3.49 -3.60 -9.25
N ARG A 149 3.85 -4.23 -10.37
CA ARG A 149 5.16 -4.04 -11.00
C ARG A 149 5.39 -2.60 -11.43
N GLN A 150 4.39 -1.97 -12.07
CA GLN A 150 4.49 -0.59 -12.52
C GLN A 150 4.53 0.40 -11.34
N LEU A 151 3.72 0.15 -10.30
CA LEU A 151 3.75 0.93 -9.06
C LEU A 151 5.17 0.91 -8.45
N THR A 152 5.81 -0.26 -8.41
CA THR A 152 7.19 -0.41 -7.91
C THR A 152 8.17 0.45 -8.70
N LEU A 153 8.09 0.45 -10.03
CA LEU A 153 8.93 1.30 -10.88
C LEU A 153 8.68 2.78 -10.63
N ASN A 154 7.42 3.20 -10.52
CA ASN A 154 7.06 4.59 -10.28
C ASN A 154 7.51 5.06 -8.89
N ILE A 155 7.47 4.21 -7.87
CA ILE A 155 8.05 4.50 -6.55
C ILE A 155 9.54 4.82 -6.70
N MET A 156 10.30 4.01 -7.43
CA MET A 156 11.73 4.26 -7.66
C MET A 156 11.98 5.53 -8.48
N HIS A 157 11.14 5.80 -9.48
CA HIS A 157 11.20 7.05 -10.25
C HIS A 157 10.90 8.28 -9.37
N TRP A 158 9.97 8.18 -8.43
CA TRP A 158 9.70 9.27 -7.49
C TRP A 158 10.84 9.43 -6.48
N LEU A 159 11.36 8.35 -5.90
CA LEU A 159 12.48 8.42 -4.94
C LEU A 159 13.76 8.99 -5.58
N SER A 160 14.02 8.69 -6.86
CA SER A 160 15.15 9.24 -7.62
C SER A 160 14.93 10.67 -8.14
N GLY A 161 13.72 11.22 -8.02
CA GLY A 161 13.38 12.55 -8.52
C GLY A 161 13.05 12.62 -10.02
N LEU A 162 13.02 11.47 -10.72
CA LEU A 162 12.58 11.40 -12.11
C LEU A 162 11.11 11.81 -12.26
N LEU A 163 10.24 11.32 -11.36
CA LEU A 163 8.89 11.84 -11.21
C LEU A 163 8.91 13.05 -10.27
N LYS A 164 8.48 14.20 -10.77
CA LYS A 164 8.41 15.44 -9.98
C LYS A 164 7.11 15.49 -9.18
N GLU A 165 7.18 16.13 -8.02
CA GLU A 165 6.00 16.55 -7.27
C GLU A 165 5.27 17.62 -8.09
N ARG A 166 3.94 17.69 -7.94
CA ARG A 166 3.15 18.77 -8.54
C ARG A 166 3.31 20.05 -7.73
#